data_AF-A0A3C1LT43-F1
#
_entry.id   AF-A0A3C1LT43-F1
#
_cell.length_a   1.000
_cell.length_b   1.000
_cell.length_c   1.000
_cell.angle_alpha   90.00
_cell.angle_beta   90.00
_cell.angle_gamma   90.00
#
_symmetry.space_group_name_H-M   'P 1'
#
loop_
_entity.id
_entity.type
_entity.pdbx_description
1 polymer ?
#
loop_
_entity_poly.entity_id
_entity_poly.type
_entity_poly.pdbx_seq_one_letter_code
_entity_poly.pdbx_strand_id
1 'polypeptide(L)'
;MAEKIKTCITKMTINAPTYSNVSFSPTMINFLYGKNGTGKSSLARSFKDGCAKMEWKGSPLSNEQVFIYNEEFIQKNIQSYGNIPGVFTISEVNA
;
A
#
# COMPACT_ATOMS: atom_id res chain seq x y z
N MET A 1 0.11 -22.89 -10.35
CA MET A 1 0.12 -21.77 -9.38
C MET A 1 -1.29 -21.59 -8.86
N ALA A 2 -1.48 -21.38 -7.56
CA ALA A 2 -2.80 -21.05 -7.02
C ALA A 2 -3.24 -19.66 -7.53
N GLU A 3 -4.51 -19.51 -7.90
CA GLU A 3 -5.06 -18.20 -8.25
C GLU A 3 -5.09 -17.30 -7.02
N LYS A 4 -4.67 -16.04 -7.17
CA LYS A 4 -4.69 -15.08 -6.07
C LYS A 4 -6.13 -14.69 -5.74
N ILE A 5 -6.43 -14.56 -4.45
CA ILE A 5 -7.74 -14.11 -3.95
C ILE A 5 -8.00 -12.67 -4.42
N LYS A 6 -9.13 -12.44 -5.10
CA LYS A 6 -9.59 -11.12 -5.53
C LYS A 6 -10.47 -10.49 -4.46
N THR A 7 -10.50 -9.16 -4.39
CA THR A 7 -11.33 -8.39 -3.45
C THR A 7 -12.40 -7.60 -4.21
N CYS A 8 -13.14 -6.75 -3.50
CA CYS A 8 -14.15 -5.85 -4.07
C CYS A 8 -13.54 -4.78 -4.99
N ILE A 9 -12.25 -4.45 -4.83
CA ILE A 9 -11.55 -3.51 -5.71
C ILE A 9 -11.11 -4.24 -6.98
N THR A 10 -11.70 -3.89 -8.11
CA THR A 10 -11.46 -4.58 -9.40
C THR A 10 -10.37 -3.93 -10.23
N LYS A 11 -10.16 -2.63 -10.05
CA LYS A 11 -9.16 -1.86 -10.78
C LYS A 11 -8.68 -0.67 -9.97
N MET A 12 -7.39 -0.43 -10.03
CA MET A 12 -6.75 0.77 -9.52
C MET A 12 -6.14 1.54 -10.67
N THR A 13 -6.36 2.85 -10.70
CA THR A 13 -5.75 3.78 -11.66
C THR A 13 -4.96 4.84 -10.90
N ILE A 14 -3.67 4.94 -11.17
CA ILE A 14 -2.73 5.80 -10.46
C ILE A 14 -2.42 7.02 -11.31
N ASN A 15 -2.58 8.19 -10.68
CA ASN A 15 -2.04 9.46 -11.16
C ASN A 15 -1.20 10.07 -10.05
N ALA A 16 0.12 10.09 -10.24
CA ALA A 16 1.12 10.56 -9.28
C ALA A 16 2.31 11.17 -10.05
N PRO A 17 3.24 11.90 -9.41
CA PRO A 17 4.35 12.56 -10.12
C PRO A 17 5.19 11.64 -11.03
N THR A 18 5.30 10.35 -10.70
CA THR A 18 6.04 9.34 -11.47
C THR A 18 5.16 8.47 -12.37
N TYR A 19 3.83 8.55 -12.25
CA TYR A 19 2.89 7.66 -12.91
C TYR A 19 1.73 8.45 -13.54
N SER A 20 1.53 8.29 -14.83
CA SER A 20 0.44 8.95 -15.56
C SER A 20 -0.52 7.90 -16.13
N ASN A 21 -1.73 7.85 -15.59
CA ASN A 21 -2.83 6.98 -16.02
C ASN A 21 -2.45 5.48 -16.08
N VAL A 22 -1.63 5.03 -15.13
CA VAL A 22 -1.22 3.63 -15.03
C VAL A 22 -2.29 2.85 -14.27
N SER A 23 -2.72 1.69 -14.78
CA SER A 23 -3.73 0.88 -14.12
C SER A 23 -3.33 -0.57 -13.96
N PHE A 24 -3.86 -1.20 -12.91
CA PHE A 24 -3.70 -2.62 -12.63
C PHE A 24 -4.92 -3.16 -11.86
N SER A 25 -5.10 -4.49 -11.89
CA SER A 25 -6.13 -5.17 -11.10
C SER A 25 -5.50 -5.72 -9.82
N PRO A 26 -5.85 -5.18 -8.64
CA PRO A 26 -5.28 -5.64 -7.38
C PRO A 26 -5.88 -6.99 -6.97
N THR A 27 -5.13 -7.69 -6.12
CA THR A 27 -5.61 -8.85 -5.35
C THR A 27 -5.68 -8.50 -3.86
N MET A 28 -6.06 -9.45 -3.01
CA MET A 28 -6.10 -9.23 -1.55
C MET A 28 -4.75 -8.76 -0.99
N ILE A 29 -3.64 -9.30 -1.51
CA ILE A 29 -2.28 -8.88 -1.15
C ILE A 29 -1.50 -8.55 -2.42
N ASN A 30 -0.89 -7.38 -2.48
CA ASN A 30 -0.12 -6.91 -3.63
C ASN A 30 1.30 -6.57 -3.20
N PHE A 31 2.28 -7.19 -3.86
CA PHE A 31 3.69 -6.85 -3.70
C PHE A 31 4.10 -5.92 -4.84
N LEU A 32 4.45 -4.69 -4.51
CA LEU A 32 4.91 -3.68 -5.47
C LEU A 32 6.40 -3.44 -5.24
N TYR A 33 7.23 -3.83 -6.21
CA TYR A 33 8.69 -3.81 -6.11
C TYR A 33 9.33 -3.31 -7.40
N GLY A 34 10.60 -2.94 -7.33
CA GLY A 34 11.33 -2.32 -8.44
C GLY A 34 12.64 -1.66 -7.99
N LYS A 35 13.44 -1.20 -8.96
CA LYS A 35 14.74 -0.54 -8.71
C LYS A 35 14.58 0.75 -7.88
N ASN A 36 15.68 1.24 -7.32
CA ASN A 36 15.71 2.52 -6.62
C ASN A 36 15.36 3.66 -7.59
N GLY A 37 14.62 4.66 -7.11
CA GLY A 37 14.18 5.80 -7.92
C GLY A 37 12.98 5.56 -8.85
N THR A 38 12.43 4.34 -8.95
CA THR A 38 11.30 4.06 -9.87
C THR A 38 9.93 4.54 -9.37
N GLY A 39 9.86 5.32 -8.28
CA GLY A 39 8.61 5.90 -7.77
C GLY A 39 7.81 5.02 -6.81
N LYS A 40 8.38 3.94 -6.23
CA LYS A 40 7.66 3.05 -5.29
C LYS A 40 7.02 3.79 -4.10
N SER A 41 7.76 4.72 -3.48
CA SER A 41 7.24 5.51 -2.35
C SER A 41 6.16 6.49 -2.82
N SER A 42 6.31 7.10 -4.00
CA SER A 42 5.29 7.95 -4.63
C SER A 42 4.01 7.18 -4.91
N LEU A 43 4.12 5.95 -5.41
CA LEU A 43 3.01 5.03 -5.65
C LEU A 43 2.28 4.69 -4.34
N ALA A 44 3.03 4.31 -3.30
CA ALA A 44 2.46 3.99 -2.00
C ALA A 44 1.69 5.18 -1.39
N ARG A 45 2.24 6.39 -1.47
CA ARG A 45 1.57 7.62 -1.01
C ARG A 45 0.27 7.90 -1.78
N SER A 46 0.26 7.67 -3.10
CA SER A 46 -0.94 7.89 -3.90
C SER A 46 -2.15 7.07 -3.45
N PHE A 47 -1.93 5.91 -2.83
CA PHE A 47 -3.00 5.09 -2.24
C PHE A 47 -3.52 5.67 -0.91
N LYS A 48 -2.65 6.34 -0.14
CA LYS A 48 -2.99 6.95 1.15
C LYS A 48 -3.72 8.28 0.98
N ASP A 49 -3.27 9.08 0.01
CA ASP A 49 -3.73 10.45 -0.20
C ASP A 49 -5.00 10.52 -1.08
N GLY A 50 -5.56 9.38 -1.48
CA GLY A 50 -6.76 9.30 -2.33
C GLY A 50 -6.52 9.68 -3.79
N CYS A 51 -5.27 9.91 -4.22
CA CYS A 51 -4.93 10.23 -5.61
C CYS A 51 -5.10 9.02 -6.55
N ALA A 52 -4.98 7.80 -6.03
CA ALA A 52 -5.28 6.59 -6.77
C ALA A 52 -6.80 6.36 -6.83
N LYS A 53 -7.34 6.28 -8.04
CA LYS A 53 -8.75 5.98 -8.27
C LYS A 53 -8.99 4.47 -8.15
N MET A 54 -9.88 4.09 -7.26
CA MET A 54 -10.31 2.71 -7.04
C MET A 54 -11.68 2.48 -7.67
N GLU A 55 -11.78 1.45 -8.50
CA GLU A 55 -13.06 0.96 -9.04
C GLU A 55 -13.49 -0.26 -8.22
N TRP A 56 -14.75 -0.25 -7.78
CA TRP A 56 -15.32 -1.25 -6.89
C TRP A 56 -16.37 -2.08 -7.61
N LYS A 57 -16.45 -3.37 -7.27
CA LYS A 57 -17.56 -4.24 -7.64
C LYS A 57 -18.65 -4.11 -6.57
N GLY A 58 -19.72 -3.40 -6.91
CA GLY A 58 -20.79 -3.08 -5.98
C GLY A 58 -20.51 -1.78 -5.20
N SER A 59 -21.33 -1.50 -4.19
CA SER A 59 -21.13 -0.34 -3.33
C SER A 59 -19.87 -0.54 -2.47
N PRO A 60 -18.97 0.46 -2.35
CA PRO A 60 -17.86 0.38 -1.43
C PRO A 60 -18.39 0.14 -0.02
N LEU A 61 -17.88 -0.87 0.69
CA LEU A 61 -18.26 -1.09 2.07
C LEU A 61 -17.81 0.13 2.88
N SER A 62 -18.66 0.63 3.79
CA SER A 62 -18.35 1.80 4.61
C SER A 62 -17.07 1.65 5.44
N ASN A 63 -16.60 0.41 5.64
CA ASN A 63 -15.48 0.05 6.50
C ASN A 63 -14.32 -0.64 5.73
N GLU A 64 -14.35 -0.71 4.39
CA GLU A 64 -13.22 -1.28 3.64
C GLU A 64 -12.02 -0.33 3.66
N GLN A 65 -10.97 -0.73 4.38
CA GLN A 65 -9.73 0.03 4.52
C GLN A 65 -8.63 -0.57 3.64
N VAL A 66 -7.88 0.29 2.97
CA VAL A 66 -6.66 -0.10 2.25
C VAL A 66 -5.45 0.08 3.17
N PHE A 67 -4.79 -1.03 3.53
CA PHE A 67 -3.59 -1.00 4.35
C PHE A 67 -2.33 -0.87 3.49
N ILE A 68 -1.44 0.05 3.87
CA ILE A 68 -0.21 0.36 3.13
C ILE A 68 0.99 0.14 4.04
N TYR A 69 1.76 -0.90 3.75
CA TYR A 69 2.97 -1.28 4.49
C TYR A 69 4.23 -0.79 3.75
N ASN A 70 4.43 0.53 3.71
CA ASN A 70 5.59 1.17 3.06
C ASN A 70 6.68 1.53 4.09
N GLU A 71 7.73 2.21 3.63
CA GLU A 71 8.81 2.70 4.49
C GLU A 71 8.33 3.63 5.60
N GLU A 72 7.33 4.47 5.35
CA GLU A 72 6.74 5.35 6.38
C GLU A 72 6.04 4.56 7.48
N PHE A 73 5.31 3.50 7.12
CA PHE A 73 4.73 2.57 8.10
C PHE A 73 5.82 1.93 8.96
N ILE A 74 6.91 1.47 8.32
CA ILE A 74 8.04 0.87 9.03
C ILE A 74 8.68 1.90 9.97
N GLN A 75 9.02 3.09 9.49
CA GLN A 75 9.65 4.13 10.31
C GLN A 75 8.76 4.56 11.50
N LYS A 76 7.46 4.64 11.28
CA LYS A 76 6.49 5.02 12.32
C LYS A 76 6.34 3.94 13.38
N ASN A 77 6.21 2.68 12.95
CA ASN A 77 5.73 1.60 13.82
C ASN A 77 6.82 0.61 14.23
N ILE A 78 7.99 0.64 13.60
CA ILE A 78 9.08 -0.29 13.82
C ILE A 78 10.34 0.54 14.13
N GLN A 79 10.54 0.81 15.42
CA GLN A 79 11.72 1.54 15.90
C GLN A 79 12.82 0.57 16.33
N SER A 80 14.07 0.90 15.99
CA SER A 80 15.21 0.18 16.56
C SER A 80 15.36 0.59 18.02
N TYR A 81 15.27 -0.39 18.93
CA TYR A 81 15.44 -0.12 20.34
C TYR A 81 16.92 0.13 20.64
N GLY A 82 17.27 1.37 20.95
CA GLY A 82 18.64 1.74 21.34
C GLY A 82 19.70 1.44 20.28
N ASN A 83 19.37 1.44 18.98
CA ASN A 83 20.27 1.05 17.88
C ASN A 83 20.84 -0.37 18.00
N ILE A 84 20.20 -1.26 18.77
CA ILE A 84 20.65 -2.65 18.86
C ILE A 84 20.27 -3.37 17.56
N PRO A 85 21.26 -3.88 16.78
CA PRO A 85 20.98 -4.57 15.53
C PRO A 85 20.08 -5.79 15.77
N GLY A 86 18.96 -5.88 15.07
CA GLY A 86 18.02 -7.00 15.15
C GLY A 86 16.94 -6.89 16.23
N VAL A 87 16.96 -5.84 17.07
CA VAL A 87 15.89 -5.58 18.06
C VAL A 87 14.99 -4.46 17.55
N PHE A 88 13.72 -4.83 17.32
CA PHE A 88 12.69 -3.90 16.87
C PHE A 88 11.53 -3.88 17.88
N THR A 89 11.12 -2.68 18.28
CA THR A 89 9.87 -2.48 19.03
C THR A 89 8.76 -2.14 18.06
N ILE A 90 7.63 -2.84 18.16
CA ILE A 90 6.42 -2.59 17.37
C ILE A 90 5.44 -1.82 18.25
N SER A 91 5.13 -0.58 17.88
CA SER A 91 4.33 0.33 18.71
C SER A 91 3.25 1.03 17.89
N GLU A 92 2.17 0.33 17.55
CA GLU A 92 0.85 0.96 17.34
C GLU A 92 -0.23 -0.03 17.76
N VAL A 93 -1.04 0.34 18.76
CA VAL A 93 -2.35 -0.29 18.97
C VAL A 93 -3.29 0.41 18.00
N ASN A 94 -4.00 -0.35 17.15
CA ASN A 94 -5.04 0.20 16.30
C ASN A 94 -6.03 0.99 17.18
N ALA A 95 -6.09 2.30 17.01
CA ALA A 95 -7.09 3.16 17.65
C ALA A 95 -8.38 3.17 16.80
#